data_AF-A0A443NUF4-F1
#
_entry.id   AF-A0A443NUF4-F1
#
_cell.length_a   1.000
_cell.length_b   1.000
_cell.length_c   1.000
_cell.angle_alpha   90.00
_cell.angle_beta   90.00
_cell.angle_gamma   90.00
#
_symmetry.space_group_name_H-M   'P 1'
#
loop_
_entity.id
_entity.type
_entity.pdbx_description
1 polymer ?
#
loop_
_entity_poly.entity_id
_entity_poly.type
_entity_poly.pdbx_seq_one_letter_code
_entity_poly.pdbx_strand_id
1 'polypeptide(L)'
;MLVTPSSAKVPASEFSHLKAREKEIGTSRIKFFSSSKINNAMNLWSMIKGKSTQFKNPRSIGEAIAGNLPPSEMIESSGVAGAGFVNIFLSKDWIAKSIHKMLLLNGIGIWAPILPVKRALVDFSSPNIAKEMHVGHLRSTIIGDTLSRMLEFSKVEVL
;
A
#
# COMPACT_ATOMS: atom_id res chain seq x y z
N MET A 1 -12.74 -44.05 -3.45
CA MET A 1 -12.40 -43.43 -2.15
C MET A 1 -11.29 -42.42 -2.42
N LEU A 2 -11.65 -41.21 -2.89
CA LEU A 2 -10.68 -40.18 -3.27
C LEU A 2 -10.41 -39.31 -2.04
N VAL A 3 -9.19 -39.42 -1.52
CA VAL A 3 -8.70 -38.65 -0.38
C VAL A 3 -8.43 -37.22 -0.85
N THR A 4 -9.27 -36.27 -0.45
CA THR A 4 -8.99 -34.84 -0.55
C THR A 4 -7.88 -34.49 0.45
N PRO A 5 -6.77 -33.82 0.06
CA PRO A 5 -5.82 -33.33 1.03
C PRO A 5 -6.43 -32.17 1.80
N SER A 6 -6.65 -32.41 3.09
CA SER A 6 -7.04 -31.43 4.11
C SER A 6 -6.13 -30.21 4.04
N SER A 7 -6.67 -29.06 3.64
CA SER A 7 -6.01 -27.76 3.73
C SER A 7 -5.99 -27.33 5.20
N ALA A 8 -4.95 -27.75 5.91
CA ALA A 8 -4.70 -27.32 7.28
C ALA A 8 -4.57 -25.79 7.32
N LYS A 9 -5.61 -25.12 7.83
CA LYS A 9 -5.55 -23.69 8.16
C LYS A 9 -4.48 -23.51 9.23
N VAL A 10 -3.38 -22.86 8.87
CA VAL A 10 -2.36 -22.47 9.84
C VAL A 10 -2.98 -21.51 10.85
N PRO A 11 -2.96 -21.82 12.16
CA PRO A 11 -3.63 -21.00 13.16
C PRO A 11 -2.98 -19.62 13.28
N ALA A 12 -3.81 -18.57 13.40
CA ALA A 12 -3.38 -17.18 13.50
C ALA A 12 -2.41 -16.89 14.68
N SER A 13 -2.35 -17.80 15.66
CA SER A 13 -1.38 -17.76 16.77
C SER A 13 0.07 -17.91 16.32
N GLU A 14 0.36 -18.51 15.16
CA GLU A 14 1.73 -18.67 14.68
C GLU A 14 2.36 -17.35 14.19
N PHE A 15 1.51 -16.34 13.90
CA PHE A 15 1.93 -15.00 13.49
C PHE A 15 1.94 -13.99 14.64
N SER A 16 1.68 -14.41 15.89
CA SER A 16 1.64 -13.50 17.04
C SER A 16 2.98 -12.80 17.31
N HIS A 17 4.09 -13.45 16.97
CA HIS A 17 5.45 -12.91 17.09
C HIS A 17 5.81 -11.85 16.04
N LEU A 18 4.97 -11.67 15.01
CA LEU A 18 5.18 -10.74 13.89
C LEU A 18 4.34 -9.45 14.01
N LYS A 19 3.75 -9.20 15.19
CA LYS A 19 2.95 -7.98 15.41
C LYS A 19 3.84 -6.74 15.37
N ALA A 20 3.50 -5.86 14.44
CA ALA A 20 4.10 -4.56 14.11
C ALA A 20 5.32 -4.62 13.19
N ARG A 21 5.11 -4.50 11.87
CA ARG A 21 5.90 -3.65 10.96
C ARG A 21 5.34 -3.60 9.54
N GLU A 22 5.66 -2.51 8.85
CA GLU A 22 5.06 -1.97 7.62
C GLU A 22 4.70 -2.97 6.52
N LYS A 23 3.54 -2.76 5.91
CA LYS A 23 3.14 -3.42 4.66
C LYS A 23 3.83 -2.70 3.51
N GLU A 24 4.96 -3.22 3.03
CA GLU A 24 5.51 -2.81 1.74
C GLU A 24 4.60 -3.36 0.63
N ILE A 25 3.79 -2.50 0.02
CA ILE A 25 3.02 -2.85 -1.18
C ILE A 25 3.78 -2.28 -2.37
N GLY A 26 4.62 -3.10 -2.99
CA GLY A 26 5.38 -2.71 -4.19
C GLY A 26 4.52 -2.77 -5.45
N THR A 27 4.18 -1.62 -6.02
CA THR A 27 3.52 -1.54 -7.34
C THR A 27 4.55 -1.80 -8.43
N SER A 28 4.65 -3.03 -8.92
CA SER A 28 5.60 -3.38 -9.99
C SER A 28 4.89 -3.83 -11.26
N ARG A 29 5.08 -3.03 -12.33
CA ARG A 29 4.70 -3.20 -13.74
C ARG A 29 3.19 -3.37 -14.00
N ILE A 30 2.58 -2.22 -14.27
CA ILE A 30 1.19 -2.02 -14.69
C ILE A 30 0.96 -2.73 -16.04
N LYS A 31 0.36 -3.93 -16.00
CA LYS A 31 -0.63 -4.33 -17.01
C LYS A 31 -1.99 -4.02 -16.38
N PHE A 32 -2.89 -3.40 -17.15
CA PHE A 32 -4.17 -2.79 -16.75
C PHE A 32 -5.24 -3.77 -16.19
N PHE A 33 -4.85 -4.70 -15.32
CA PHE A 33 -5.71 -5.52 -14.47
C PHE A 33 -5.08 -5.50 -13.07
N SER A 34 -5.62 -4.66 -12.20
CA SER A 34 -5.11 -4.32 -10.87
C SER A 34 -4.57 -5.52 -10.09
N SER A 35 -3.26 -5.59 -9.92
CA SER A 35 -2.58 -6.66 -9.18
C SER A 35 -1.61 -6.03 -8.19
N SER A 36 -2.05 -5.82 -6.95
CA SER A 36 -1.11 -5.50 -5.87
C SER A 36 -0.31 -6.77 -5.58
N LYS A 37 1.01 -6.71 -5.76
CA LYS A 37 1.92 -7.78 -5.36
C LYS A 37 2.40 -7.51 -3.95
N ILE A 38 2.20 -8.48 -3.06
CA ILE A 38 2.76 -8.44 -1.71
C ILE A 38 4.10 -9.19 -1.74
N ASN A 39 5.18 -8.46 -1.46
CA ASN A 39 6.55 -8.99 -1.34
C ASN A 39 6.86 -9.54 0.07
N ASN A 40 5.96 -9.34 1.05
CA ASN A 40 6.16 -9.69 2.45
C ASN A 40 6.61 -11.15 2.67
N ALA A 41 6.20 -12.10 1.84
CA ALA A 41 6.55 -13.51 2.02
C ALA A 41 8.07 -13.78 1.94
N MET A 42 8.81 -13.05 1.10
CA MET A 42 10.27 -13.21 1.00
C MET A 42 10.98 -12.55 2.19
N ASN A 43 10.53 -11.37 2.61
CA ASN A 43 11.04 -10.69 3.80
C ASN A 43 10.80 -11.56 5.05
N LEU A 44 9.59 -12.13 5.18
CA LEU A 44 9.23 -13.05 6.25
C LEU A 44 10.10 -14.32 6.23
N TRP A 45 10.32 -14.92 5.06
CA TRP A 45 11.22 -16.07 4.91
C TRP A 45 12.64 -15.78 5.37
N SER A 46 13.20 -14.63 4.96
CA SER A 46 14.54 -14.21 5.38
C SER A 46 14.67 -14.11 6.91
N MET A 47 13.61 -13.65 7.59
CA MET A 47 13.59 -13.50 9.06
C MET A 47 13.38 -14.80 9.84
N ILE A 48 12.72 -15.81 9.25
CA ILE A 48 12.39 -17.07 9.93
C ILE A 48 13.30 -18.23 9.54
N LYS A 49 14.08 -18.10 8.45
CA LYS A 49 15.06 -19.09 8.02
C LYS A 49 16.05 -19.37 9.16
N GLY A 50 16.11 -20.63 9.62
CA GLY A 50 16.98 -21.07 10.71
C GLY A 50 16.31 -21.12 12.09
N LYS A 51 15.04 -20.70 12.21
CA LYS A 51 14.21 -20.96 13.40
C LYS A 51 13.33 -22.19 13.17
N SER A 52 13.00 -22.91 14.23
CA SER A 52 12.06 -24.05 14.19
C SER A 52 10.65 -23.56 13.84
N THR A 53 10.37 -23.44 12.54
CA THR A 53 9.07 -23.05 12.01
C THR A 53 8.56 -24.13 11.07
N GLN A 54 7.24 -24.21 10.89
CA GLN A 54 6.61 -25.20 10.02
C GLN A 54 6.80 -24.88 8.51
N PHE A 55 7.25 -23.66 8.19
CA PHE A 55 7.43 -23.20 6.82
C PHE A 55 8.76 -23.67 6.24
N LYS A 56 8.71 -24.30 5.07
CA LYS A 56 9.90 -24.89 4.42
C LYS A 56 10.46 -24.06 3.27
N ASN A 57 9.67 -23.13 2.73
CA ASN A 57 10.08 -22.25 1.64
C ASN A 57 9.25 -20.94 1.66
N PRO A 58 9.72 -19.86 1.00
CA PRO A 58 8.97 -18.60 0.96
C PRO A 58 7.60 -18.73 0.29
N ARG A 59 7.44 -19.71 -0.61
CA ARG A 59 6.15 -20.04 -1.23
C ARG A 59 5.11 -20.51 -0.21
N SER A 60 5.49 -21.36 0.75
CA SER A 60 4.60 -21.87 1.80
C SER A 60 4.11 -20.74 2.72
N ILE A 61 4.94 -19.72 2.94
CA ILE A 61 4.51 -18.49 3.63
C ILE A 61 3.50 -17.73 2.78
N GLY A 62 3.76 -17.56 1.48
CA GLY A 62 2.81 -16.94 0.57
C GLY A 62 1.45 -17.65 0.53
N GLU A 63 1.46 -18.99 0.54
CA GLU A 63 0.24 -19.82 0.54
C GLU A 63 -0.53 -19.68 1.86
N ALA A 64 0.18 -19.66 2.98
CA ALA A 64 -0.42 -19.40 4.29
C ALA A 64 -0.99 -17.99 4.41
N ILE A 65 -0.32 -16.97 3.84
CA ILE A 65 -0.85 -15.60 3.77
C ILE A 65 -2.12 -15.59 2.92
N ALA A 66 -2.07 -16.10 1.69
CA ALA A 66 -3.22 -16.17 0.78
C ALA A 66 -4.43 -16.88 1.41
N GLY A 67 -4.20 -17.99 2.12
CA GLY A 67 -5.26 -18.76 2.78
C GLY A 67 -5.83 -18.11 4.05
N ASN A 68 -5.11 -17.16 4.66
CA ASN A 68 -5.55 -16.44 5.86
C ASN A 68 -5.98 -14.99 5.58
N LEU A 69 -6.16 -14.61 4.31
CA LEU A 69 -6.74 -13.32 3.98
C LEU A 69 -8.19 -13.26 4.51
N PRO A 70 -8.58 -12.19 5.23
CA PRO A 70 -9.95 -12.03 5.68
C PRO A 70 -10.89 -11.84 4.46
N PRO A 71 -12.13 -12.34 4.52
CA PRO A 71 -13.11 -12.09 3.47
C PRO A 71 -13.34 -10.58 3.32
N SER A 72 -13.25 -10.07 2.10
CA SER A 72 -13.41 -8.64 1.79
C SER A 72 -14.03 -8.47 0.41
N GLU A 73 -15.00 -7.56 0.27
CA GLU A 73 -15.60 -7.20 -1.02
C GLU A 73 -14.57 -6.65 -2.02
N MET A 74 -13.44 -6.15 -1.50
CA MET A 74 -12.36 -5.59 -2.30
C MET A 74 -11.58 -6.67 -3.07
N ILE A 75 -11.52 -7.90 -2.55
CA ILE A 75 -10.65 -8.96 -3.07
C ILE A 75 -11.51 -10.01 -3.78
N GLU A 76 -11.29 -10.16 -5.08
CA GLU A 76 -11.94 -11.18 -5.89
C GLU A 76 -11.26 -12.54 -5.74
N SER A 77 -9.92 -12.54 -5.81
CA SER A 77 -9.12 -13.74 -5.59
C SER A 77 -7.70 -13.39 -5.17
N SER A 78 -7.01 -14.36 -4.58
CA SER A 78 -5.59 -14.24 -4.27
C SER A 78 -4.88 -15.53 -4.64
N GLY A 79 -3.65 -15.42 -5.15
CA GLY A 79 -2.85 -16.57 -5.55
C GLY A 79 -1.36 -16.32 -5.38
N VAL A 80 -0.59 -17.39 -5.25
CA VAL A 80 0.86 -17.30 -5.08
C VAL A 80 1.56 -17.54 -6.41
N ALA A 81 2.47 -16.65 -6.79
CA ALA A 81 3.25 -16.73 -8.01
C ALA A 81 4.75 -16.87 -7.73
N GLY A 82 5.42 -17.71 -8.53
CA GLY A 82 6.87 -17.88 -8.52
C GLY A 82 7.43 -18.26 -7.15
N ALA A 83 8.40 -17.48 -6.68
CA ALA A 83 9.18 -17.73 -5.46
C ALA A 83 8.43 -17.40 -4.14
N GLY A 84 7.15 -17.00 -4.20
CA GLY A 84 6.35 -16.67 -3.01
C GLY A 84 5.64 -15.32 -3.05
N PHE A 85 5.54 -14.68 -4.22
CA PHE A 85 4.76 -13.44 -4.34
C PHE A 85 3.28 -13.74 -4.18
N VAL A 86 2.59 -13.01 -3.31
CA VAL A 86 1.13 -13.10 -3.19
C VAL A 86 0.53 -12.05 -4.13
N ASN A 87 -0.14 -12.52 -5.18
CA ASN A 87 -0.93 -11.69 -6.08
C ASN A 87 -2.34 -11.57 -5.51
N ILE A 88 -2.86 -10.35 -5.43
CA ILE A 88 -4.25 -10.07 -5.08
C ILE A 88 -4.94 -9.47 -6.31
N PHE A 89 -6.05 -10.09 -6.70
CA PHE A 89 -6.94 -9.59 -7.74
C PHE A 89 -8.08 -8.84 -7.07
N LEU A 90 -8.23 -7.56 -7.43
CA LEU A 90 -9.32 -6.73 -6.92
C LEU A 90 -10.60 -7.01 -7.68
N SER A 91 -11.73 -6.96 -6.97
CA SER A 91 -13.05 -7.08 -7.57
C SER A 91 -13.37 -5.89 -8.47
N LYS A 92 -13.74 -6.20 -9.72
CA LYS A 92 -14.21 -5.19 -10.69
C LYS A 92 -15.44 -4.44 -10.18
N ASP A 93 -16.36 -5.14 -9.51
CA ASP A 93 -17.55 -4.54 -8.94
C ASP A 93 -17.21 -3.55 -7.83
N TRP A 94 -16.23 -3.90 -6.99
CA TRP A 94 -15.75 -3.01 -5.95
C TRP A 94 -15.06 -1.76 -6.53
N ILE A 95 -14.25 -1.93 -7.58
CA ILE A 95 -13.62 -0.80 -8.29
C ILE A 95 -14.69 0.11 -8.88
N ALA A 96 -15.67 -0.45 -9.60
CA ALA A 96 -16.76 0.31 -10.22
C ALA A 96 -17.57 1.07 -9.16
N LYS A 97 -17.95 0.41 -8.06
CA LYS A 97 -18.63 1.06 -6.92
C LYS A 97 -17.78 2.18 -6.30
N SER A 98 -16.47 1.98 -6.19
CA SER A 98 -15.56 2.99 -5.62
C SER A 98 -15.44 4.22 -6.53
N ILE A 99 -15.33 4.03 -7.85
CA ILE A 99 -15.32 5.13 -8.83
C ILE A 99 -16.67 5.86 -8.83
N HIS A 100 -17.78 5.13 -8.81
CA HIS A 100 -19.13 5.72 -8.75
C HIS A 100 -19.31 6.58 -7.49
N LYS A 101 -18.88 6.07 -6.31
CA LYS A 101 -18.90 6.84 -5.06
C LYS A 101 -18.03 8.10 -5.14
N MET A 102 -16.86 8.01 -5.78
CA MET A 102 -15.95 9.13 -5.95
C MET A 102 -16.55 10.23 -6.84
N LEU A 103 -17.11 9.86 -8.00
CA LEU A 103 -17.58 10.84 -9.00
C LEU A 103 -18.92 11.48 -8.63
N LEU A 104 -19.86 10.69 -8.09
CA LEU A 104 -21.27 11.11 -8.02
C LEU A 104 -21.79 11.41 -6.62
N LEU A 105 -21.10 10.95 -5.57
CA LEU A 105 -21.59 11.13 -4.20
C LEU A 105 -20.74 12.14 -3.44
N ASN A 106 -19.43 11.91 -3.39
CA ASN A 106 -18.61 12.57 -2.38
C ASN A 106 -17.45 13.42 -2.93
N GLY A 107 -17.21 13.38 -4.23
CA GLY A 107 -16.08 14.03 -4.86
C GLY A 107 -14.72 13.38 -4.53
N ILE A 108 -13.65 13.97 -5.08
CA ILE A 108 -12.27 13.47 -4.95
C ILE A 108 -11.70 13.71 -3.55
N GLY A 109 -12.26 14.68 -2.80
CA GLY A 109 -11.76 15.07 -1.47
C GLY A 109 -11.85 14.00 -0.38
N ILE A 110 -12.62 12.92 -0.57
CA ILE A 110 -12.62 11.77 0.35
C ILE A 110 -11.34 10.94 0.24
N TRP A 111 -10.69 10.94 -0.92
CA TRP A 111 -9.48 10.16 -1.15
C TRP A 111 -8.21 10.86 -0.65
N ALA A 112 -8.35 12.09 -0.15
CA ALA A 112 -7.28 12.78 0.54
C ALA A 112 -6.78 11.92 1.73
N PRO A 113 -5.48 11.62 1.80
CA PRO A 113 -4.93 10.90 2.94
C PRO A 113 -5.12 11.74 4.20
N ILE A 114 -5.64 11.12 5.26
CA ILE A 114 -5.76 11.78 6.56
C ILE A 114 -4.40 11.65 7.24
N LEU A 115 -3.67 12.76 7.30
CA LEU A 115 -2.38 12.82 7.96
C LEU A 115 -2.57 13.09 9.46
N PRO A 116 -1.70 12.54 10.33
CA PRO A 116 -1.74 12.85 11.76
C PRO A 116 -1.31 14.29 12.07
N VAL A 117 -0.69 14.96 11.11
CA VAL A 117 -0.22 16.34 11.21
C VAL A 117 -1.37 17.28 10.92
N LYS A 118 -1.64 18.24 11.82
CA LYS A 118 -2.71 19.24 11.64
C LYS A 118 -2.24 20.52 10.98
N ARG A 119 -0.96 20.87 11.14
CA ARG A 119 -0.40 22.14 10.67
C ARG A 119 1.03 21.95 10.14
N ALA A 120 1.35 22.60 9.03
CA ALA A 120 2.68 22.59 8.42
C ALA A 120 3.06 24.00 7.98
N LEU A 121 4.31 24.41 8.27
CA LEU A 121 4.90 25.64 7.75
C LEU A 121 5.71 25.29 6.50
N VAL A 122 5.43 25.94 5.37
CA VAL A 122 6.16 25.73 4.12
C VAL A 122 6.83 27.04 3.71
N ASP A 123 8.11 27.18 4.01
CA ASP A 123 8.92 28.30 3.53
C ASP A 123 9.45 27.99 2.12
N PHE A 124 9.05 28.81 1.15
CA PHE A 124 9.46 28.67 -0.24
C PHE A 124 9.52 30.01 -0.95
N SER A 125 10.06 30.01 -2.18
CA SER A 125 10.35 31.19 -3.00
C SER A 125 11.48 32.06 -2.45
N SER A 126 11.31 32.64 -1.25
CA SER A 126 12.26 33.51 -0.52
C SER A 126 13.23 34.30 -1.42
N PRO A 127 12.73 35.14 -2.35
CA PRO A 127 13.56 35.92 -3.25
C PRO A 127 14.26 37.06 -2.50
N ASN A 128 15.48 37.38 -2.92
CA ASN A 128 16.20 38.52 -2.35
C ASN A 128 15.75 39.84 -2.99
N ILE A 129 15.20 40.76 -2.18
CA ILE A 129 14.66 42.07 -2.62
C ILE A 129 15.69 42.89 -3.42
N ALA A 130 16.98 42.75 -3.14
CA ALA A 130 18.05 43.52 -3.79
C ALA A 130 18.66 42.83 -5.02
N LYS A 131 18.13 41.67 -5.45
CA LYS A 131 18.64 40.91 -6.61
C LYS A 131 17.51 40.44 -7.51
N GLU A 132 17.80 40.32 -8.80
CA GLU A 132 16.84 39.78 -9.76
C GLU A 132 16.46 38.32 -9.44
N MET A 133 15.19 37.99 -9.63
CA MET A 133 14.72 36.61 -9.50
C MET A 133 15.27 35.74 -10.63
N HIS A 134 16.15 34.80 -10.29
CA HIS A 134 16.62 33.78 -11.24
C HIS A 134 15.87 32.44 -11.11
N VAL A 135 16.13 31.52 -12.05
CA VAL A 135 15.50 30.18 -12.15
C VAL A 135 15.63 29.31 -10.89
N GLY A 136 16.58 29.62 -10.00
CA GLY A 136 16.73 28.95 -8.71
C GLY A 136 15.54 29.22 -7.78
N HIS A 137 15.05 30.47 -7.73
CA HIS A 137 13.86 30.83 -6.96
C HIS A 137 12.59 30.28 -7.60
N LEU A 138 12.54 30.15 -8.94
CA LEU A 138 11.38 29.53 -9.61
C LEU A 138 11.20 28.07 -9.22
N ARG A 139 12.30 27.32 -9.09
CA ARG A 139 12.23 25.92 -8.63
C ARG A 139 11.66 25.80 -7.22
N SER A 140 12.16 26.60 -6.27
CA SER A 140 11.63 26.57 -4.90
C SER A 140 10.18 27.03 -4.86
N THR A 141 9.81 28.01 -5.69
CA THR A 141 8.43 28.50 -5.81
C THR A 141 7.46 27.41 -6.27
N ILE A 142 7.78 26.72 -7.36
CA ILE A 142 6.90 25.68 -7.93
C ILE A 142 6.78 24.48 -6.99
N ILE A 143 7.90 24.03 -6.41
CA ILE A 143 7.90 22.87 -5.52
C ILE A 143 7.16 23.19 -4.21
N GLY A 144 7.41 24.37 -3.64
CA GLY A 144 6.75 24.82 -2.42
C GLY A 144 5.25 24.97 -2.59
N ASP A 145 4.80 25.67 -3.64
CA ASP A 145 3.36 25.82 -3.94
C ASP A 145 2.69 24.46 -4.16
N THR A 146 3.33 23.55 -4.90
CA THR A 146 2.80 22.19 -5.11
C THR A 146 2.68 21.43 -3.79
N LEU A 147 3.69 21.51 -2.92
CA LEU A 147 3.68 20.85 -1.62
C LEU A 147 2.59 21.40 -0.70
N SER A 148 2.44 22.73 -0.65
CA SER A 148 1.39 23.40 0.12
C SER A 148 0.01 22.92 -0.32
N ARG A 149 -0.27 22.89 -1.64
CA ARG A 149 -1.54 22.39 -2.18
C ARG A 149 -1.80 20.92 -1.84
N MET A 150 -0.76 20.07 -1.87
CA MET A 150 -0.90 18.64 -1.52
C MET A 150 -1.23 18.46 -0.03
N LEU A 151 -0.63 19.27 0.84
CA LEU A 151 -0.90 19.27 2.28
C LEU A 151 -2.31 19.82 2.57
N GLU A 152 -2.71 20.90 1.93
CA GLU A 152 -4.08 21.45 2.01
C GLU A 152 -5.13 20.45 1.52
N PHE A 153 -4.87 19.75 0.40
CA PHE A 153 -5.75 18.68 -0.07
C PHE A 153 -5.90 17.58 0.98
N SER A 154 -4.83 17.29 1.73
CA SER A 154 -4.80 16.36 2.86
C SER A 154 -5.40 16.94 4.16
N LYS A 155 -6.06 18.09 4.09
CA LYS A 155 -6.70 18.83 5.21
C LYS A 155 -5.72 19.28 6.30
N VAL A 156 -4.45 19.48 5.93
CA VAL A 156 -3.45 20.09 6.80
C VAL A 156 -3.55 21.60 6.66
N GLU A 157 -3.53 22.33 7.77
CA GLU A 157 -3.42 23.79 7.78
C GLU A 157 -2.00 24.18 7.36
N VAL A 158 -1.85 24.82 6.21
CA VAL A 158 -0.55 25.27 5.71
C VAL A 158 -0.35 26.76 5.99
N LEU A 159 0.84 27.08 6.48
CA LEU A 159 1.33 28.44 6.76
C LEU A 159 2.54 28.77 5.89
#